data_AF-A0A7X2GQR3-F1
#
_entry.id   AF-A0A7X2GQR3-F1
#
_cell.length_a   1.000
_cell.length_b   1.000
_cell.length_c   1.000
_cell.angle_alpha   90.00
_cell.angle_beta   90.00
_cell.angle_gamma   90.00
#
_symmetry.space_group_name_H-M   'P 1'
#
loop_
_entity.id
_entity.type
_entity.pdbx_description
1 polymer ?
#
loop_
_entity_poly.entity_id
_entity_poly.type
_entity_poly.pdbx_seq_one_letter_code
_entity_poly.pdbx_strand_id
1 'polypeptide(L)'
;MTRALAVILALVLAALGWQSWRLNEASHTIDQQGGDLKTAGDKLAKTNSQLIAMSILSETNNREQARLYAAAESTNALLRSRQRRIEELKRENEDLRRWAGTPLPPDIIRMRERPALAGGAAYREWLSQGDAVPPGKVGGTH
;
A
#
# COMPACT_ATOMS: atom_id res chain seq x y z
N MET A 1 -6.50 98.17 -29.14
CA MET A 1 -6.35 97.53 -27.81
C MET A 1 -7.34 96.37 -27.59
N THR A 2 -8.60 96.49 -28.00
CA THR A 2 -9.63 95.42 -27.88
C THR A 2 -9.29 94.13 -28.65
N ARG A 3 -8.72 94.23 -29.85
CA ARG A 3 -8.33 93.04 -30.65
C ARG A 3 -7.22 92.20 -30.01
N ALA A 4 -6.25 92.84 -29.36
CA ALA A 4 -5.17 92.13 -28.66
C ALA A 4 -5.69 91.40 -27.42
N LEU A 5 -6.60 92.02 -26.66
CA LEU A 5 -7.27 91.38 -25.52
C LEU A 5 -8.11 90.17 -25.95
N ALA A 6 -8.82 90.27 -27.07
CA ALA A 6 -9.61 89.16 -27.60
C ALA A 6 -8.73 87.95 -27.99
N VAL A 7 -7.56 88.20 -28.61
CA VAL A 7 -6.61 87.13 -28.97
C VAL A 7 -6.03 86.46 -27.72
N ILE A 8 -5.66 87.23 -26.70
CA ILE A 8 -5.15 86.68 -25.44
C ILE A 8 -6.23 85.85 -24.75
N LEU A 9 -7.47 86.33 -24.70
CA LEU A 9 -8.59 85.59 -24.12
C LEU A 9 -8.84 84.27 -24.86
N ALA A 10 -8.79 84.27 -26.19
CA ALA A 10 -8.95 83.06 -27.00
C ALA A 10 -7.84 82.04 -26.75
N LEU A 11 -6.58 82.49 -26.59
CA LEU A 11 -5.45 81.62 -26.27
C LEU A 11 -5.57 81.01 -24.87
N VAL A 12 -6.04 81.77 -23.88
CA VAL A 12 -6.28 81.27 -22.53
C VAL A 12 -7.39 80.21 -22.53
N LEU A 13 -8.49 80.44 -23.26
CA LEU A 13 -9.57 79.47 -23.38
C LEU A 13 -9.13 78.19 -24.11
N ALA A 14 -8.31 78.31 -25.16
CA ALA A 14 -7.74 77.16 -25.86
C ALA A 14 -6.80 76.34 -24.95
N ALA A 15 -5.95 77.01 -24.15
CA ALA A 15 -5.06 76.35 -23.20
C ALA A 15 -5.85 75.62 -22.10
N LEU A 16 -6.91 76.24 -21.57
CA LEU A 16 -7.78 75.63 -20.55
C LEU A 16 -8.57 74.45 -21.11
N GLY A 17 -9.09 74.55 -22.33
CA GLY A 17 -9.78 73.45 -23.02
C GLY A 17 -8.84 72.26 -23.26
N TRP A 18 -7.62 72.53 -23.70
CA TRP A 18 -6.59 71.50 -23.90
C TRP A 18 -6.18 70.82 -22.58
N GLN A 19 -6.02 71.59 -21.52
CA GLN A 19 -5.66 71.07 -20.20
C GLN A 19 -6.79 70.23 -19.60
N SER A 20 -8.05 70.63 -19.77
CA SER A 20 -9.22 69.86 -19.34
C SER A 20 -9.38 68.57 -20.13
N TRP A 21 -9.12 68.60 -21.45
CA TRP A 21 -9.19 67.42 -22.30
C TRP A 21 -8.10 66.41 -21.94
N ARG A 22 -6.85 66.86 -21.76
CA ARG A 22 -5.73 66.00 -21.35
C ARG A 22 -5.94 65.40 -19.96
N LEU A 23 -6.53 66.15 -19.03
CA LEU A 23 -6.82 65.65 -17.68
C LEU A 23 -7.92 64.58 -17.71
N ASN A 24 -8.94 64.78 -18.56
CA ASN A 24 -10.02 63.82 -18.74
C ASN A 24 -9.53 62.51 -19.38
N GLU A 25 -8.64 62.62 -20.37
CA GLU A 25 -8.01 61.46 -21.03
C GLU A 25 -7.10 60.68 -20.06
N ALA A 26 -6.32 61.39 -19.24
CA ALA A 26 -5.43 60.77 -18.25
C ALA A 26 -6.22 60.05 -17.14
N SER A 27 -7.32 60.63 -16.65
CA SER A 27 -8.19 59.99 -15.66
C SER A 27 -8.78 58.68 -16.19
N HIS A 28 -9.16 58.64 -17.47
CA HIS A 28 -9.75 57.46 -18.07
C HIS A 28 -8.78 56.26 -18.15
N THR A 29 -7.48 56.52 -18.32
CA THR A 29 -6.44 55.48 -18.32
C THR A 29 -6.12 54.94 -16.92
N ILE A 30 -6.23 55.77 -15.88
CA ILE A 30 -5.97 55.36 -14.49
C ILE A 30 -7.10 54.48 -13.96
N ASP A 31 -8.36 54.81 -14.29
CA ASP A 31 -9.51 53.99 -13.90
C ASP A 31 -9.50 52.62 -14.60
N GLN A 32 -9.09 52.57 -15.87
CA GLN A 32 -8.92 51.31 -16.60
C GLN A 32 -7.78 50.46 -15.99
N GLN A 33 -6.62 51.06 -15.72
CA GLN A 33 -5.50 50.36 -15.08
C GLN A 33 -5.84 49.86 -13.67
N GLY A 34 -6.61 50.64 -12.90
CA GLY A 34 -7.11 50.21 -11.59
C GLY A 34 -8.06 49.02 -11.66
N GLY A 35 -8.94 49.01 -12.68
CA GLY A 35 -9.83 47.87 -12.97
C GLY A 35 -9.06 46.60 -13.36
N ASP A 36 -8.06 46.74 -14.24
CA ASP A 36 -7.22 45.62 -14.69
C ASP A 36 -6.35 45.05 -13.56
N LEU A 37 -5.78 45.91 -12.71
CA LEU A 37 -5.03 45.48 -11.53
C LEU A 37 -5.92 44.75 -10.52
N LYS A 38 -7.15 45.22 -10.32
CA LYS A 38 -8.10 44.57 -9.42
C LYS A 38 -8.51 43.20 -9.95
N THR A 39 -8.86 43.09 -11.23
CA THR A 39 -9.23 41.81 -11.84
C THR A 39 -8.06 40.83 -11.88
N ALA A 40 -6.84 41.29 -12.13
CA ALA A 40 -5.63 40.49 -12.03
C ALA A 40 -5.38 40.00 -10.59
N GLY A 41 -5.56 40.87 -9.59
CA GLY A 41 -5.46 40.52 -8.18
C GLY A 41 -6.49 39.48 -7.76
N ASP A 42 -7.76 39.66 -8.14
CA ASP A 42 -8.84 38.72 -7.84
C ASP A 42 -8.61 37.36 -8.51
N LYS A 43 -8.11 37.36 -9.76
CA LYS A 43 -7.75 36.12 -10.47
C LYS A 43 -6.57 35.41 -9.79
N LEU A 44 -5.58 36.16 -9.30
CA LEU A 44 -4.45 35.59 -8.57
C LEU A 44 -4.89 34.99 -7.22
N ALA A 45 -5.74 35.70 -6.48
CA ALA A 45 -6.31 35.20 -5.22
C ALA A 45 -7.14 33.92 -5.44
N LYS A 46 -7.95 33.88 -6.50
CA LYS A 46 -8.74 32.69 -6.87
C LYS A 46 -7.86 31.52 -7.28
N THR A 47 -6.85 31.73 -8.11
CA THR A 47 -5.94 30.67 -8.54
C THR A 47 -5.08 30.15 -7.38
N ASN A 48 -4.60 31.03 -6.50
CA ASN A 48 -3.86 30.65 -5.30
C ASN A 48 -4.72 29.80 -4.34
N SER A 49 -5.96 30.22 -4.07
CA SER A 49 -6.86 29.43 -3.23
C SER A 49 -7.21 28.06 -3.84
N GLN A 50 -7.35 27.97 -5.16
CA GLN A 50 -7.51 26.69 -5.86
C GLN A 50 -6.26 25.79 -5.75
N LEU A 51 -5.07 26.36 -5.91
CA LEU A 51 -3.82 25.62 -5.75
C LEU A 51 -3.65 25.08 -4.33
N ILE A 52 -3.94 25.91 -3.32
CA ILE A 52 -3.92 25.48 -1.92
C ILE A 52 -4.91 24.34 -1.69
N ALA A 53 -6.17 24.48 -2.13
CA ALA A 53 -7.18 23.43 -1.99
C ALA A 53 -6.76 22.12 -2.69
N MET A 54 -6.20 22.21 -3.90
CA MET A 54 -5.72 21.04 -4.64
C MET A 54 -4.51 20.40 -3.97
N SER A 55 -3.59 21.18 -3.40
CA SER A 55 -2.43 20.66 -2.66
C SER A 55 -2.85 19.90 -1.40
N ILE A 56 -3.81 20.43 -0.63
CA ILE A 56 -4.35 19.77 0.56
C ILE A 56 -5.05 18.47 0.17
N LEU A 57 -5.87 18.51 -0.89
CA LEU A 57 -6.58 17.32 -1.36
C LEU A 57 -5.61 16.25 -1.87
N SER A 58 -4.60 16.64 -2.66
CA SER A 58 -3.58 15.73 -3.18
C SER A 58 -2.70 15.17 -2.08
N GLU A 59 -2.30 15.98 -1.09
CA GLU A 59 -1.52 15.51 0.04
C GLU A 59 -2.31 14.52 0.90
N THR A 60 -3.57 14.83 1.18
CA THR A 60 -4.47 13.93 1.93
C THR A 60 -4.71 12.64 1.15
N ASN A 61 -4.99 12.75 -0.15
CA ASN A 61 -5.22 11.61 -1.01
C ASN A 61 -3.98 10.72 -1.14
N ASN A 62 -2.78 11.32 -1.29
CA ASN A 62 -1.51 10.58 -1.33
C ASN A 62 -1.24 9.84 -0.01
N ARG A 63 -1.53 10.46 1.13
CA ARG A 63 -1.38 9.80 2.45
C ARG A 63 -2.35 8.64 2.61
N GLU A 64 -3.61 8.81 2.23
CA GLU A 64 -4.60 7.74 2.27
C GLU A 64 -4.29 6.61 1.27
N GLN A 65 -3.83 6.94 0.06
CA GLN A 65 -3.35 5.95 -0.90
C GLN A 65 -2.16 5.16 -0.34
N ALA A 66 -1.16 5.84 0.24
CA ALA A 66 -0.01 5.18 0.86
C ALA A 66 -0.43 4.24 2.00
N ARG A 67 -1.42 4.64 2.81
CA ARG A 67 -2.01 3.78 3.85
C ARG A 67 -2.71 2.56 3.26
N LEU A 68 -3.51 2.74 2.20
CA LEU A 68 -4.18 1.63 1.50
C LEU A 68 -3.17 0.65 0.90
N TYR A 69 -2.12 1.15 0.25
CA TYR A 69 -1.04 0.31 -0.28
C TYR A 69 -0.29 -0.44 0.83
N ALA A 70 0.04 0.23 1.94
CA ALA A 70 0.69 -0.41 3.08
C ALA A 70 -0.20 -1.50 3.71
N ALA A 71 -1.50 -1.22 3.87
CA ALA A 71 -2.47 -2.19 4.37
C ALA A 71 -2.62 -3.37 3.41
N ALA A 72 -2.69 -3.13 2.10
CA ALA A 72 -2.75 -4.18 1.08
C ALA A 72 -1.50 -5.05 1.11
N GLU A 73 -0.30 -4.47 1.22
CA GLU A 73 0.95 -5.24 1.30
C GLU A 73 1.02 -6.09 2.57
N SER A 74 0.63 -5.53 3.73
CA SER A 74 0.56 -6.31 4.98
C SER A 74 -0.43 -7.47 4.88
N THR A 75 -1.57 -7.27 4.22
CA THR A 75 -2.60 -8.29 4.02
C THR A 75 -2.08 -9.38 3.08
N ASN A 76 -1.42 -8.99 1.99
CA ASN A 76 -0.79 -9.93 1.07
C ASN A 76 0.32 -10.74 1.74
N ALA A 77 1.14 -10.11 2.58
CA ALA A 77 2.17 -10.81 3.36
C ALA A 77 1.55 -11.84 4.31
N LEU A 78 0.46 -11.49 4.99
CA LEU A 78 -0.28 -12.40 5.86
C LEU A 78 -0.93 -13.54 5.07
N LEU A 79 -1.53 -13.26 3.91
CA LEU A 79 -2.11 -14.29 3.05
C LEU A 79 -1.04 -15.28 2.56
N ARG A 80 0.13 -14.78 2.16
CA ARG A 80 1.26 -15.64 1.77
C ARG A 80 1.74 -16.52 2.93
N SER A 81 1.81 -16.00 4.16
CA SER A 81 2.22 -16.81 5.31
C SER A 81 1.17 -17.86 5.68
N ARG A 82 -0.12 -17.51 5.62
CA ARG A 82 -1.24 -18.45 5.82
C ARG A 82 -1.23 -19.56 4.78
N GLN A 83 -1.02 -19.23 3.51
CA GLN A 83 -0.96 -20.20 2.43
C GLN A 83 0.17 -21.22 2.65
N ARG A 84 1.39 -20.75 2.94
CA ARG A 84 2.51 -21.65 3.26
C ARG A 84 2.21 -22.55 4.44
N ARG A 85 1.57 -22.03 5.49
CA ARG A 85 1.22 -22.82 6.67
C ARG A 85 0.19 -23.90 6.34
N ILE A 86 -0.79 -23.61 5.48
CA ILE A 86 -1.77 -24.61 5.03
C ILE A 86 -1.08 -25.71 4.21
N GLU A 87 -0.17 -25.34 3.31
CA GLU A 87 0.59 -26.30 2.50
C GLU A 87 1.48 -27.20 3.36
N GLU A 88 2.17 -26.62 4.34
CA GLU A 88 2.98 -27.34 5.32
C GLU A 88 2.12 -28.33 6.12
N LEU A 89 1.01 -27.87 6.71
CA LEU A 89 0.09 -28.74 7.45
C LEU A 89 -0.49 -29.86 6.58
N LYS A 90 -0.78 -29.58 5.31
CA LYS A 90 -1.25 -30.59 4.36
C LYS A 90 -0.18 -31.67 4.12
N ARG A 91 1.07 -31.25 3.93
CA ARG A 91 2.20 -32.16 3.74
C ARG A 91 2.45 -33.00 4.99
N GLU A 92 2.47 -32.38 6.16
CA GLU A 92 2.60 -33.10 7.44
C GLU A 92 1.47 -34.11 7.63
N ASN A 93 0.22 -33.75 7.29
CA ASN A 93 -0.90 -34.68 7.38
C ASN A 93 -0.75 -35.88 6.43
N GLU A 94 -0.28 -35.65 5.21
CA GLU A 94 0.00 -36.71 4.25
C GLU A 94 1.12 -37.63 4.74
N ASP A 95 2.21 -37.07 5.25
CA ASP A 95 3.35 -37.81 5.79
C ASP A 95 2.92 -38.65 7.00
N LEU A 96 2.08 -38.11 7.89
CA LEU A 96 1.49 -38.86 9.01
C LEU A 96 0.59 -39.99 8.55
N ARG A 97 -0.26 -39.75 7.55
CA ARG A 97 -1.12 -40.80 6.96
C ARG A 97 -0.27 -41.90 6.34
N ARG A 98 0.80 -41.54 5.63
CA ARG A 98 1.74 -42.49 5.02
C ARG A 98 2.46 -43.32 6.07
N TRP A 99 2.95 -42.68 7.14
CA TRP A 99 3.58 -43.37 8.27
C TRP A 99 2.60 -44.33 8.95
N ALA A 100 1.38 -43.89 9.24
CA ALA A 100 0.36 -44.73 9.88
C ALA A 100 -0.06 -45.92 9.01
N GLY A 101 -0.05 -45.76 7.68
CA GLY A 101 -0.30 -46.82 6.71
C GLY A 101 0.91 -47.72 6.42
N THR A 102 2.11 -47.38 6.91
CA THR A 102 3.31 -48.19 6.68
C THR A 102 3.21 -49.46 7.53
N PRO A 103 3.30 -50.66 6.93
CA PRO A 103 3.22 -51.91 7.68
C PRO A 103 4.39 -52.01 8.67
N LEU A 104 4.12 -52.54 9.86
CA LEU A 104 5.17 -52.72 10.86
C LEU A 104 6.26 -53.67 10.33
N PRO A 105 7.54 -53.42 10.63
CA PRO A 105 8.62 -54.32 10.28
C PRO A 105 8.36 -55.73 10.83
N PRO A 106 8.68 -56.81 10.07
CA PRO A 106 8.45 -58.18 10.49
C PRO A 106 9.06 -58.53 11.85
N ASP A 107 10.22 -57.94 12.17
CA ASP A 107 10.91 -58.15 13.44
C ASP A 107 10.08 -57.63 14.63
N ILE A 108 9.42 -56.48 14.48
CA ILE A 108 8.53 -55.92 15.51
C ILE A 108 7.24 -56.74 15.64
N ILE A 109 6.70 -57.23 14.51
CA ILE A 109 5.53 -58.12 14.52
C ILE A 109 5.85 -59.41 15.28
N ARG A 110 7.00 -60.04 14.99
CA ARG A 110 7.47 -61.27 15.67
C ARG A 110 7.76 -61.06 17.15
N MET A 111 8.28 -59.89 17.56
CA MET A 111 8.44 -59.57 18.98
C MET A 111 7.09 -59.45 19.71
N ARG A 112 6.03 -59.01 19.00
CA ARG A 112 4.68 -58.88 19.56
C ARG A 112 3.88 -60.17 19.53
N GLU A 113 4.15 -61.06 18.58
CA GLU A 113 3.61 -62.42 18.55
C GLU A 113 4.17 -63.22 19.73
N ARG A 114 3.43 -63.22 20.84
CA ARG A 114 3.75 -64.13 21.94
C ARG A 114 3.35 -65.55 21.56
N PRO A 115 4.25 -66.54 21.74
CA PRO A 115 3.86 -67.94 21.66
C PRO A 115 2.79 -68.25 22.72
N ALA A 116 1.84 -69.12 22.39
CA ALA A 116 0.82 -69.60 23.32
C ALA A 116 1.50 -70.50 24.36
N LEU A 117 1.99 -69.90 25.44
CA LEU A 117 2.68 -70.62 26.51
C LEU A 117 1.63 -71.24 27.44
N ALA A 118 1.57 -72.57 27.46
CA ALA A 118 0.68 -73.33 28.34
C ALA A 118 1.25 -73.36 29.78
N GLY A 119 1.07 -72.26 30.52
CA GLY A 119 1.37 -72.18 31.96
C GLY A 119 2.76 -71.66 32.34
N GLY A 120 2.96 -71.45 33.65
CA GLY A 120 4.12 -70.71 34.19
C GLY A 120 5.49 -71.38 34.02
N ALA A 121 5.55 -72.70 33.92
CA ALA A 121 6.79 -73.43 33.64
C ALA A 121 7.27 -73.20 32.19
N ALA A 122 6.35 -73.25 31.23
CA ALA A 122 6.64 -72.94 29.83
C ALA A 122 7.08 -71.47 29.65
N TYR A 123 6.55 -70.55 30.46
CA TYR A 123 6.95 -69.15 30.45
C TYR A 123 8.40 -68.93 30.92
N ARG A 124 8.83 -69.67 31.95
CA ARG A 124 10.19 -69.58 32.48
C ARG A 124 11.22 -70.20 31.54
N GLU A 125 10.86 -71.32 30.88
CA GLU A 125 11.69 -71.94 29.84
C GLU A 125 11.90 -71.00 28.64
N TRP A 126 10.82 -70.37 28.15
CA TRP A 126 10.90 -69.43 27.03
C TRP A 126 11.77 -68.20 27.33
N LEU A 127 11.68 -67.63 28.54
CA LEU A 127 12.54 -66.50 28.95
C LEU A 127 14.02 -66.90 29.12
N SER A 128 14.28 -68.12 29.59
CA SER A 128 15.66 -68.60 29.82
C SER A 128 16.37 -69.02 28.53
N GLN A 129 15.63 -69.37 27.47
CA GLN A 129 16.19 -69.62 26.15
C GLN A 129 16.71 -68.37 25.44
N GLY A 130 16.38 -67.15 25.91
CA GLY A 130 17.05 -65.92 25.48
C GLY A 130 17.19 -65.77 23.97
N ASP A 131 16.18 -66.20 23.21
CA ASP A 131 16.26 -66.27 21.75
C ASP A 131 16.21 -64.83 21.21
N ALA A 132 17.39 -64.20 21.16
CA ALA A 132 17.58 -62.91 20.53
C ALA A 132 17.11 -63.06 19.08
N VAL A 133 16.00 -62.40 18.74
CA VAL A 133 15.42 -62.45 17.40
C VAL A 133 16.55 -62.14 16.40
N PRO A 134 16.97 -63.11 15.56
CA PRO A 134 18.04 -62.86 14.61
C PRO A 134 17.58 -61.77 13.66
N PRO A 135 18.44 -60.80 13.29
CA PRO A 135 18.05 -59.73 12.38
C PRO A 135 17.48 -60.34 11.09
N GLY A 136 16.28 -59.92 10.70
CA GLY A 136 15.69 -60.32 9.42
C GLY A 136 16.65 -59.96 8.29
N LYS A 137 16.87 -60.89 7.34
CA LYS A 137 17.75 -60.64 6.20
C LYS A 137 17.20 -59.46 5.41
N VAL A 138 17.88 -58.31 5.49
CA VAL A 138 17.61 -57.13 4.67
C VAL A 138 17.95 -57.50 3.23
N GLY A 139 16.95 -57.80 2.43
CA GLY A 139 17.09 -57.94 0.97
C GLY A 139 17.35 -56.56 0.38
N GLY A 140 18.61 -56.14 0.36
CA GLY A 140 19.04 -54.94 -0.35
C GLY A 140 18.99 -55.16 -1.86
N THR A 141 18.00 -54.57 -2.52
CA THR A 141 18.10 -54.24 -3.95
C THR A 141 18.66 -52.83 -4.04
N HIS A 142 19.93 -52.75 -4.43
CA HIS A 142 20.55 -51.55 -4.98
C HIS A 142 19.86 -51.14 -6.28
#